data_AF-W8BX73-F1
#
_entry.id   AF-W8BX73-F1
#
_cell.length_a   1.000
_cell.length_b   1.000
_cell.length_c   1.000
_cell.angle_alpha   90.00
_cell.angle_beta   90.00
_cell.angle_gamma   90.00
#
_symmetry.space_group_name_H-M   'P 1'
#
loop_
_entity.id
_entity.type
_entity.pdbx_description
1 polymer ?
#
loop_
_entity_poly.entity_id
_entity_poly.type
_entity_poly.pdbx_seq_one_letter_code
_entity_poly.pdbx_strand_id
1 'polypeptide(L)'
;MFVFKLTTGRCILHTGDFRASSDMESEPIFWNNNIDAIYLDTTYISHKNNFSTQYESITRAKDIIKDFRSKRPAERVLYICGSYVIGKERFWTSIAQEFDLKVWTEKHRLKALQAMDLEEVRGLLCDDPMEAQLHVISIGKVSYHSLVEYFQPFKTQFDAVLAFRPSGWEKNTKSQLRGQINVVGIEYSEHSSHAELERFVTYLKPHEVISTVPVIQGNPCITPKIPEKWYKYRNLKSRHRNFQPSITSFIKFCPRQLNCNRNTLSKSTTMCITPTKSPEGMANNLSQLSVCAMATCREVRNQDVSAAKAMNDLPAIFTLYPDKDAFDDWLS
;
A
#
# COMPACT_ATOMS: atom_id res chain seq x y z
N MET A 1 1.06 -7.30 -3.78
CA MET A 1 1.88 -7.90 -4.84
C MET A 1 1.95 -9.41 -4.64
N PHE A 2 1.99 -10.19 -5.73
CA PHE A 2 2.11 -11.64 -5.70
C PHE A 2 3.24 -12.11 -6.62
N VAL A 3 4.07 -13.05 -6.13
CA VAL A 3 5.13 -13.68 -6.92
C VAL A 3 4.77 -15.15 -7.13
N PHE A 4 4.63 -15.55 -8.38
CA PHE A 4 4.27 -16.91 -8.79
C PHE A 4 5.50 -17.60 -9.37
N LYS A 5 5.87 -18.74 -8.79
CA LYS A 5 6.88 -19.65 -9.34
C LYS A 5 6.19 -20.83 -9.98
N LEU A 6 6.29 -20.93 -11.29
CA LEU A 6 5.66 -22.01 -12.05
C LEU A 6 6.56 -23.25 -12.08
N THR A 7 5.95 -24.42 -12.27
CA THR A 7 6.67 -25.70 -12.44
C THR A 7 7.59 -25.71 -13.66
N THR A 8 7.34 -24.84 -14.63
CA THR A 8 8.19 -24.59 -15.80
C THR A 8 9.50 -23.86 -15.46
N GLY A 9 9.66 -23.38 -14.23
CA GLY A 9 10.77 -22.54 -13.79
C GLY A 9 10.55 -21.04 -14.03
N ARG A 10 9.46 -20.66 -14.71
CA ARG A 10 9.12 -19.25 -14.96
C ARG A 10 8.64 -18.56 -13.68
N CYS A 11 9.11 -17.33 -13.44
CA CYS A 11 8.70 -16.50 -12.32
C CYS A 11 7.91 -15.28 -12.79
N ILE A 12 6.73 -15.06 -12.23
CA ILE A 12 5.81 -13.96 -12.60
C ILE A 12 5.54 -13.10 -11.39
N LEU A 13 5.68 -11.78 -11.54
CA LEU A 13 5.25 -10.80 -10.55
C LEU A 13 3.93 -10.16 -11.00
N HIS A 14 2.93 -10.13 -10.13
CA HIS A 14 1.75 -9.30 -10.29
C HIS A 14 1.76 -8.21 -9.21
N THR A 15 1.85 -6.94 -9.60
CA THR A 15 1.93 -5.85 -8.63
C THR A 15 0.60 -5.66 -7.90
N GLY A 16 -0.52 -5.82 -8.62
CA GLY A 16 -1.77 -5.17 -8.22
C GLY A 16 -1.56 -3.66 -8.24
N ASP A 17 -2.41 -2.90 -7.55
CA ASP A 17 -2.17 -1.48 -7.33
C ASP A 17 -0.99 -1.28 -6.38
N PHE A 18 -0.03 -0.44 -6.77
CA PHE A 18 1.16 -0.22 -5.93
C PHE A 18 1.87 1.12 -6.19
N ARG A 19 2.61 1.56 -5.17
CA ARG A 19 3.62 2.60 -5.28
C ARG A 19 5.01 2.03 -5.06
N ALA A 20 5.82 2.00 -6.11
CA ALA A 20 7.16 1.45 -6.07
C ALA A 20 8.08 2.30 -5.16
N SER A 21 8.59 1.67 -4.09
CA SER A 21 9.62 2.24 -3.19
C SER A 21 11.00 1.66 -3.49
N SER A 22 12.06 2.35 -3.06
CA SER A 22 13.42 1.77 -3.03
C SER A 22 13.52 0.61 -2.05
N ASP A 23 12.71 0.62 -0.99
CA ASP A 23 12.74 -0.43 0.04
C ASP A 23 12.37 -1.79 -0.54
N MET A 24 11.49 -1.83 -1.55
CA MET A 24 11.16 -3.04 -2.28
C MET A 24 12.40 -3.69 -2.90
N GLU A 25 13.40 -2.91 -3.34
CA GLU A 25 14.62 -3.47 -3.94
C GLU A 25 15.47 -4.25 -2.93
N SER A 26 15.28 -4.02 -1.63
CA SER A 26 15.97 -4.75 -0.56
C SER A 26 15.30 -6.08 -0.19
N GLU A 27 14.06 -6.30 -0.64
CA GLU A 27 13.28 -7.47 -0.26
C GLU A 27 13.86 -8.76 -0.85
N PRO A 28 14.11 -9.81 -0.03
CA PRO A 28 14.65 -11.09 -0.47
C PRO A 28 13.92 -11.73 -1.64
N ILE A 29 12.62 -11.50 -1.76
CA ILE A 29 11.84 -12.06 -2.85
C ILE A 29 12.27 -11.54 -4.23
N PHE A 30 12.85 -10.35 -4.34
CA PHE A 30 13.21 -9.76 -5.63
C PHE A 30 14.65 -10.00 -6.05
N TRP A 31 15.58 -10.24 -5.11
CA TRP A 31 16.97 -10.59 -5.45
C TRP A 31 17.27 -12.09 -5.40
N ASN A 32 16.43 -12.91 -4.75
CA ASN A 32 16.53 -14.38 -4.82
C ASN A 32 15.83 -15.00 -6.03
N ASN A 33 15.07 -14.20 -6.80
CA ASN A 33 14.28 -14.71 -7.92
C ASN A 33 14.52 -13.84 -9.15
N ASN A 34 14.78 -14.50 -10.27
CA ASN A 34 14.79 -13.82 -11.56
C ASN A 34 13.34 -13.67 -12.04
N ILE A 35 12.82 -12.44 -12.10
CA ILE A 35 11.43 -12.19 -12.50
C ILE A 35 11.36 -12.17 -14.03
N ASP A 36 10.68 -13.14 -14.64
CA ASP A 36 10.59 -13.24 -16.10
C ASP A 36 9.55 -12.29 -16.68
N ALA A 37 8.40 -12.16 -16.01
CA ALA A 37 7.31 -11.30 -16.45
C ALA A 37 6.71 -10.50 -15.29
N ILE A 38 6.30 -9.26 -15.59
CA ILE A 38 5.60 -8.40 -14.63
C ILE A 38 4.24 -8.00 -15.20
N TYR A 39 3.18 -8.23 -14.44
CA TYR A 39 1.89 -7.58 -14.59
C TYR A 39 1.91 -6.31 -13.72
N LEU A 40 1.99 -5.16 -14.39
CA LEU A 40 2.37 -3.88 -13.82
C LEU A 40 1.18 -2.92 -13.75
N ASP A 41 0.94 -2.35 -12.56
CA ASP A 41 0.08 -1.18 -12.40
C ASP A 41 0.69 0.02 -13.13
N THR A 42 -0.07 0.51 -14.10
CA THR A 42 0.30 1.61 -14.98
C THR A 42 -0.60 2.82 -14.83
N THR A 43 -1.27 2.98 -13.69
CA THR A 43 -2.23 4.06 -13.41
C THR A 43 -1.71 5.43 -13.85
N TYR A 44 -0.42 5.72 -13.60
CA TYR A 44 0.21 6.99 -13.92
C TYR A 44 1.34 6.90 -14.95
N ILE A 45 1.38 5.86 -15.79
CA ILE A 45 2.48 5.69 -16.76
C ILE A 45 2.58 6.86 -17.76
N SER A 46 1.44 7.47 -18.11
CA SER A 46 1.35 8.62 -19.01
C SER A 46 1.62 9.96 -18.31
N HIS A 47 1.60 9.99 -16.97
CA HIS A 47 1.82 11.18 -16.18
C HIS A 47 3.32 11.44 -16.04
N LYS A 48 3.85 12.33 -16.86
CA LYS A 48 5.31 12.62 -16.92
C LYS A 48 5.86 13.31 -15.67
N ASN A 49 4.99 13.82 -14.82
CA ASN A 49 5.38 14.52 -13.61
C ASN A 49 5.64 13.52 -12.48
N ASN A 50 6.80 13.62 -11.85
CA ASN A 50 7.09 12.92 -10.61
C ASN A 50 6.20 13.44 -9.48
N PHE A 51 5.75 12.54 -8.62
CA PHE A 51 5.01 12.90 -7.42
C PHE A 51 5.95 13.31 -6.31
N SER A 52 5.48 14.20 -5.41
CA SER A 52 6.07 14.32 -4.08
C SER A 52 6.02 12.98 -3.34
N THR A 53 7.00 12.77 -2.46
CA THR A 53 6.96 11.64 -1.53
C THR A 53 5.76 11.79 -0.60
N GLN A 54 5.22 10.66 -0.09
CA GLN A 54 4.13 10.73 0.89
C GLN A 54 4.50 11.58 2.12
N TYR A 55 5.77 11.54 2.54
CA TYR A 55 6.31 12.34 3.64
C TYR A 55 6.25 13.85 3.36
N GLU A 56 6.72 14.29 2.19
CA GLU A 56 6.66 15.71 1.79
C GLU A 56 5.22 16.20 1.71
N SER A 57 4.31 15.37 1.18
CA SER A 57 2.89 15.71 1.06
C SER A 57 2.21 15.85 2.42
N ILE A 58 2.53 14.97 3.38
CA ILE A 58 2.05 15.06 4.76
C ILE A 58 2.64 16.30 5.44
N THR A 59 3.94 16.54 5.31
CA THR A 59 4.63 17.71 5.88
C THR A 59 3.99 19.00 5.36
N ARG A 60 3.75 19.09 4.05
CA ARG A 60 3.05 20.22 3.44
C ARG A 60 1.66 20.44 4.05
N ALA A 61 0.89 19.38 4.27
CA ALA A 61 -0.43 19.51 4.90
C ALA A 61 -0.33 20.03 6.33
N LYS A 62 0.65 19.54 7.12
CA LYS A 62 0.93 20.03 8.47
C LYS A 62 1.33 21.50 8.47
N ASP A 63 2.19 21.93 7.55
CA ASP A 63 2.61 23.33 7.44
C ASP A 63 1.43 24.25 7.08
N ILE A 64 0.54 23.79 6.19
CA ILE A 64 -0.69 24.51 5.85
C ILE A 64 -1.59 24.66 7.07
N ILE A 65 -1.74 23.62 7.90
CA ILE A 65 -2.51 23.73 9.16
C ILE A 65 -1.87 24.76 10.10
N LYS A 66 -0.54 24.74 10.25
CA LYS A 66 0.19 25.69 11.10
C LYS A 66 0.01 27.13 10.62
N ASP A 67 0.16 27.38 9.32
CA ASP A 67 -0.06 28.70 8.71
C ASP A 67 -1.54 29.15 8.78
N PHE A 68 -2.48 28.22 8.63
CA PHE A 68 -3.90 28.53 8.73
C PHE A 68 -4.28 28.95 10.16
N ARG A 69 -3.78 28.23 11.17
CA ARG A 69 -3.98 28.57 12.59
C ARG A 69 -3.30 29.89 12.96
N SER A 70 -2.09 30.16 12.47
CA SER A 70 -1.37 31.40 12.81
C SER A 70 -2.07 32.66 12.28
N LYS A 71 -2.72 32.56 11.12
CA LYS A 71 -3.51 33.66 10.52
C LYS A 71 -4.88 33.83 11.17
N ARG A 72 -5.38 32.81 11.89
CA ARG A 72 -6.72 32.75 12.47
C ARG A 72 -6.69 32.19 13.91
N PRO A 73 -5.96 32.82 14.84
CA PRO A 73 -5.68 32.24 16.16
C PRO A 73 -6.90 32.09 17.06
N ALA A 74 -7.97 32.85 16.81
CA ALA A 74 -9.21 32.81 17.59
C ALA A 74 -10.30 31.91 16.96
N GLU A 75 -10.09 31.41 15.74
CA GLU A 75 -11.08 30.57 15.05
C GLU A 75 -10.93 29.10 15.46
N ARG A 76 -12.04 28.46 15.77
CA ARG A 76 -12.13 27.00 15.93
C ARG A 76 -12.29 26.39 14.55
N VAL A 77 -11.34 25.53 14.16
CA VAL A 77 -11.27 24.99 12.80
C VAL A 77 -11.68 23.53 12.79
N LEU A 78 -12.66 23.19 11.96
CA LEU A 78 -12.98 21.81 11.60
C LEU A 78 -12.08 21.37 10.45
N TYR A 79 -11.31 20.30 10.66
CA TYR A 79 -10.51 19.70 9.60
C TYR A 79 -11.31 18.63 8.88
N ILE A 80 -11.17 18.58 7.56
CA ILE A 80 -11.80 17.55 6.73
C ILE A 80 -10.74 16.90 5.86
N CYS A 81 -10.72 15.57 5.78
CA CYS A 81 -9.84 14.84 4.90
C CYS A 81 -10.64 13.93 3.96
N GLY A 82 -10.43 14.09 2.66
CA GLY A 82 -10.99 13.20 1.67
C GLY A 82 -10.21 11.90 1.57
N SER A 83 -10.87 10.77 1.78
CA SER A 83 -10.28 9.45 1.53
C SER A 83 -11.22 8.52 0.75
N TYR A 84 -10.71 7.38 0.31
CA TYR A 84 -11.51 6.25 -0.19
C TYR A 84 -12.05 5.43 1.00
N VAL A 85 -12.67 4.26 0.77
CA VAL A 85 -13.11 3.40 1.88
C VAL A 85 -11.90 2.88 2.67
N ILE A 86 -10.87 2.40 1.96
CA ILE A 86 -9.56 2.03 2.51
C ILE A 86 -8.51 2.82 1.75
N GLY A 87 -7.47 3.28 2.45
CA GLY A 87 -6.36 4.05 1.89
C GLY A 87 -6.23 5.41 2.57
N LYS A 88 -5.03 5.97 2.44
CA LYS A 88 -4.62 7.28 2.96
C LYS A 88 -4.69 7.40 4.48
N GLU A 89 -4.80 6.29 5.22
CA GLU A 89 -4.77 6.24 6.69
C GLU A 89 -3.57 7.02 7.20
N ARG A 90 -2.39 6.70 6.67
CA ARG A 90 -1.14 7.39 6.99
C ARG A 90 -1.21 8.91 6.84
N PHE A 91 -1.97 9.44 5.88
CA PHE A 91 -2.09 10.88 5.67
C PHE A 91 -2.86 11.55 6.81
N TRP A 92 -4.08 11.06 7.10
CA TRP A 92 -4.93 11.70 8.09
C TRP A 92 -4.56 11.33 9.53
N THR A 93 -4.01 10.13 9.80
CA THR A 93 -3.50 9.77 11.13
C THR A 93 -2.32 10.65 11.51
N SER A 94 -1.39 10.89 10.57
CA SER A 94 -0.24 11.76 10.80
C SER A 94 -0.63 13.20 11.13
N ILE A 95 -1.73 13.69 10.55
CA ILE A 95 -2.29 15.01 10.88
C ILE A 95 -2.96 14.96 12.26
N ALA A 96 -3.81 13.96 12.52
CA ALA A 96 -4.50 13.82 13.79
C ALA A 96 -3.54 13.73 14.97
N GLN A 97 -2.47 12.95 14.85
CA GLN A 97 -1.45 12.78 15.89
C GLN A 97 -0.63 14.05 16.14
N GLU A 98 -0.24 14.77 15.08
CA GLU A 98 0.55 16.02 15.21
C GLU A 98 -0.22 17.12 15.95
N PHE A 99 -1.54 17.19 15.72
CA PHE A 99 -2.38 18.27 16.23
C PHE A 99 -3.36 17.83 17.33
N ASP A 100 -3.19 16.62 17.86
CA ASP A 100 -4.02 16.00 18.90
C ASP A 100 -5.53 16.09 18.60
N LEU A 101 -5.93 15.58 17.42
CA LEU A 101 -7.31 15.65 16.92
C LEU A 101 -8.03 14.32 17.12
N LYS A 102 -9.27 14.38 17.60
CA LYS A 102 -10.20 13.25 17.50
C LYS A 102 -10.77 13.15 16.10
N VAL A 103 -10.93 11.91 15.64
CA VAL A 103 -11.25 11.59 14.25
C VAL A 103 -12.61 10.93 14.16
N TRP A 104 -13.49 11.50 13.36
CA TRP A 104 -14.76 10.85 13.00
C TRP A 104 -14.74 10.42 11.53
N THR A 105 -15.44 9.33 11.22
CA THR A 105 -15.62 8.88 9.83
C THR A 105 -16.96 8.19 9.58
N GLU A 106 -17.29 7.98 8.30
CA GLU A 106 -18.53 7.36 7.87
C GLU A 106 -18.61 5.87 8.29
N LYS A 107 -19.80 5.38 8.67
CA LYS A 107 -20.00 4.02 9.21
C LYS A 107 -19.41 2.90 8.34
N HIS A 108 -19.53 3.01 7.02
CA HIS A 108 -18.98 2.01 6.09
C HIS A 108 -17.44 1.97 6.13
N ARG A 109 -16.78 3.13 6.26
CA ARG A 109 -15.33 3.19 6.47
C ARG A 109 -14.95 2.67 7.84
N LEU A 110 -15.73 2.98 8.88
CA LEU A 110 -15.47 2.48 10.23
C LEU A 110 -15.41 0.95 10.28
N LYS A 111 -16.33 0.25 9.61
CA LYS A 111 -16.28 -1.22 9.47
C LYS A 111 -14.96 -1.70 8.85
N ALA A 112 -14.51 -1.05 7.79
CA ALA A 112 -13.24 -1.40 7.14
C ALA A 112 -12.02 -1.13 8.04
N LEU A 113 -12.00 0.00 8.75
CA LEU A 113 -10.94 0.32 9.71
C LEU A 113 -10.89 -0.68 10.88
N GLN A 114 -12.06 -1.10 11.39
CA GLN A 114 -12.15 -2.13 12.42
C GLN A 114 -11.62 -3.49 11.94
N ALA A 115 -11.88 -3.85 10.68
CA ALA A 115 -11.37 -5.09 10.09
C ALA A 115 -9.85 -5.06 9.86
N MET A 116 -9.28 -3.90 9.54
CA MET A 116 -7.82 -3.74 9.38
C MET A 116 -7.07 -3.66 10.71
N ASP A 117 -7.75 -3.23 11.77
CA ASP A 117 -7.28 -3.28 13.15
C ASP A 117 -5.91 -2.60 13.37
N LEU A 118 -5.73 -1.42 12.78
CA LEU A 118 -4.46 -0.67 12.74
C LEU A 118 -4.17 0.07 14.05
N GLU A 119 -2.98 -0.14 14.62
CA GLU A 119 -2.58 0.46 15.89
C GLU A 119 -2.57 2.00 15.83
N GLU A 120 -2.11 2.59 14.72
CA GLU A 120 -2.11 4.05 14.56
C GLU A 120 -3.50 4.69 14.52
N VAL A 121 -4.57 3.89 14.38
CA VAL A 121 -5.97 4.33 14.30
C VAL A 121 -6.73 4.12 15.62
N ARG A 122 -6.45 3.03 16.36
CA ARG A 122 -7.25 2.52 17.51
C ARG A 122 -7.54 3.55 18.62
N GLY A 123 -6.72 4.59 18.79
CA GLY A 123 -6.92 5.64 19.80
C GLY A 123 -7.46 6.99 19.29
N LEU A 124 -7.56 7.15 17.97
CA LEU A 124 -7.93 8.42 17.33
C LEU A 124 -9.44 8.55 17.10
N LEU A 125 -10.11 7.42 16.88
CA LEU A 125 -11.51 7.40 16.43
C LEU A 125 -12.48 7.87 17.52
N CYS A 126 -13.56 8.51 17.07
CA CYS A 126 -14.69 8.95 17.85
C CYS A 126 -16.00 8.60 17.12
N ASP A 127 -17.02 8.19 17.87
CA ASP A 127 -18.32 7.80 17.31
C ASP A 127 -19.20 9.01 16.94
N ASP A 128 -19.08 10.11 17.71
CA ASP A 128 -19.86 11.33 17.51
C ASP A 128 -19.09 12.34 16.65
N PRO A 129 -19.61 12.77 15.49
CA PRO A 129 -18.99 13.82 14.70
C PRO A 129 -18.91 15.17 15.43
N MET A 130 -19.74 15.45 16.43
CA MET A 130 -19.67 16.68 17.22
C MET A 130 -18.48 16.68 18.19
N GLU A 131 -17.93 15.52 18.53
CA GLU A 131 -16.80 15.40 19.46
C GLU A 131 -15.45 15.30 18.72
N ALA A 132 -15.46 15.37 17.38
CA ALA A 132 -14.28 15.23 16.53
C ALA A 132 -13.89 16.55 15.85
N GLN A 133 -12.59 16.83 15.81
CA GLN A 133 -12.02 17.98 15.10
C GLN A 133 -11.53 17.62 13.70
N LEU A 134 -11.41 16.34 13.37
CA LEU A 134 -11.06 15.85 12.03
C LEU A 134 -12.12 14.88 11.50
N HIS A 135 -12.77 15.25 10.41
CA HIS A 135 -13.70 14.38 9.70
C HIS A 135 -13.04 13.77 8.48
N VAL A 136 -12.90 12.44 8.45
CA VAL A 136 -12.48 11.72 7.25
C VAL A 136 -13.74 11.29 6.51
N ILE A 137 -13.94 11.78 5.30
CA ILE A 137 -15.14 11.51 4.47
C ILE A 137 -14.75 11.03 3.08
N SER A 138 -15.69 10.56 2.28
CA SER A 138 -15.45 10.25 0.87
C SER A 138 -14.83 11.44 0.12
N ILE A 139 -13.73 11.21 -0.60
CA ILE A 139 -13.02 12.26 -1.35
C ILE A 139 -13.93 12.96 -2.38
N GLY A 140 -14.93 12.27 -2.93
CA GLY A 140 -15.91 12.85 -3.85
C GLY A 140 -16.79 13.94 -3.21
N LYS A 141 -16.95 13.92 -1.89
CA LYS A 141 -17.70 14.92 -1.11
C LYS A 141 -16.86 16.15 -0.74
N VAL A 142 -15.54 16.12 -1.00
CA VAL A 142 -14.64 17.22 -0.67
C VAL A 142 -14.60 18.21 -1.84
N SER A 143 -15.66 19.00 -1.94
CA SER A 143 -15.79 20.13 -2.88
C SER A 143 -16.30 21.35 -2.11
N TYR A 144 -16.02 22.56 -2.60
CA TYR A 144 -16.51 23.78 -1.93
C TYR A 144 -18.03 23.74 -1.71
N HIS A 145 -18.79 23.38 -2.76
CA HIS A 145 -20.25 23.36 -2.72
C HIS A 145 -20.78 22.34 -1.70
N SER A 146 -20.30 21.09 -1.76
CA SER A 146 -20.70 20.04 -0.82
C SER A 146 -20.35 20.38 0.63
N LEU A 147 -19.22 21.07 0.85
CA LEU A 147 -18.77 21.42 2.19
C LEU A 147 -19.57 22.58 2.80
N VAL A 148 -20.17 23.46 2.00
CA VAL A 148 -21.06 24.51 2.52
C VAL A 148 -22.26 23.90 3.23
N GLU A 149 -22.85 22.85 2.64
CA GLU A 149 -23.97 22.11 3.23
C GLU A 149 -23.51 21.25 4.40
N TYR A 150 -22.42 20.50 4.21
CA TYR A 150 -21.84 19.65 5.26
C TYR A 150 -21.49 20.43 6.53
N PHE A 151 -21.04 21.69 6.41
CA PHE A 151 -20.61 22.50 7.54
C PHE A 151 -21.76 23.08 8.37
N GLN A 152 -22.99 23.18 7.85
CA GLN A 152 -24.10 23.86 8.55
C GLN A 152 -24.34 23.35 9.98
N PRO A 153 -24.36 22.04 10.26
CA PRO A 153 -24.61 21.52 11.61
C PRO A 153 -23.50 21.87 12.62
N PHE A 154 -22.28 22.14 12.12
CA PHE A 154 -21.08 22.31 12.93
C PHE A 154 -20.74 23.78 13.23
N LYS A 155 -21.49 24.74 12.67
CA LYS A 155 -21.24 26.18 12.80
C LYS A 155 -21.33 26.73 14.22
N THR A 156 -21.99 26.03 15.13
CA THR A 156 -22.05 26.42 16.55
C THR A 156 -20.70 26.16 17.24
N GLN A 157 -19.98 25.13 16.81
CA GLN A 157 -18.75 24.65 17.42
C GLN A 157 -17.49 25.10 16.67
N PHE A 158 -17.60 25.35 15.36
CA PHE A 158 -16.48 25.70 14.50
C PHE A 158 -16.80 26.93 13.67
N ASP A 159 -15.78 27.77 13.47
CA ASP A 159 -15.89 29.05 12.79
C ASP A 159 -15.41 28.94 11.33
N ALA A 160 -14.57 27.94 11.03
CA ALA A 160 -14.07 27.66 9.69
C ALA A 160 -13.80 26.16 9.45
N VAL A 161 -13.74 25.80 8.16
CA VAL A 161 -13.34 24.49 7.65
C VAL A 161 -12.03 24.61 6.89
N LEU A 162 -11.10 23.70 7.17
CA LEU A 162 -9.94 23.43 6.32
C LEU A 162 -9.98 21.99 5.84
N ALA A 163 -10.27 21.80 4.56
CA ALA A 163 -10.43 20.52 3.92
C ALA A 163 -9.26 20.17 3.00
N PHE A 164 -8.81 18.92 3.08
CA PHE A 164 -7.75 18.37 2.25
C PHE A 164 -8.29 17.34 1.26
N ARG A 165 -7.88 17.48 0.00
CA ARG A 165 -8.02 16.46 -1.05
C ARG A 165 -6.66 15.84 -1.33
N PRO A 166 -6.26 14.78 -0.61
CA PRO A 166 -5.03 14.05 -0.89
C PRO A 166 -5.22 13.19 -2.16
N SER A 167 -4.57 13.55 -3.26
CA SER A 167 -4.61 12.79 -4.52
C SER A 167 -3.38 13.06 -5.38
N GLY A 168 -2.87 12.04 -6.07
CA GLY A 168 -1.75 12.17 -7.02
C GLY A 168 -2.03 13.11 -8.20
N TRP A 169 -3.30 13.44 -8.44
CA TRP A 169 -3.73 14.35 -9.51
C TRP A 169 -3.73 15.83 -9.11
N GLU A 170 -3.50 16.18 -7.84
CA GLU A 170 -3.64 17.55 -7.33
C GLU A 170 -2.37 18.41 -7.50
N LYS A 171 -1.45 17.98 -8.38
CA LYS A 171 -0.21 18.71 -8.65
C LYS A 171 -0.53 20.08 -9.27
N ASN A 172 -0.05 21.14 -8.61
CA ASN A 172 -0.30 22.54 -8.97
C ASN A 172 -1.77 22.99 -8.86
N THR A 173 -2.63 22.26 -8.18
CA THR A 173 -3.99 22.75 -7.90
C THR A 173 -3.92 23.99 -7.01
N LYS A 174 -4.60 25.08 -7.43
CA LYS A 174 -4.70 26.29 -6.60
C LYS A 174 -5.60 26.02 -5.40
N SER A 175 -5.06 26.27 -4.21
CA SER A 175 -5.85 26.23 -2.98
C SER A 175 -7.00 27.23 -3.03
N GLN A 176 -8.18 26.79 -2.63
CA GLN A 176 -9.37 27.63 -2.50
C GLN A 176 -9.49 28.08 -1.05
N LEU A 177 -8.74 29.12 -0.67
CA LEU A 177 -8.76 29.68 0.70
C LEU A 177 -9.65 30.93 0.73
N ARG A 178 -10.96 30.77 0.96
CA ARG A 178 -11.92 31.88 0.95
C ARG A 178 -12.97 31.75 2.06
N GLY A 179 -13.01 32.74 2.95
CA GLY A 179 -14.01 32.81 4.02
C GLY A 179 -13.95 31.61 4.96
N GLN A 180 -15.13 31.03 5.24
CA GLN A 180 -15.29 29.91 6.18
C GLN A 180 -14.88 28.56 5.58
N ILE A 181 -15.04 28.33 4.28
CA ILE A 181 -14.78 27.02 3.65
C ILE A 181 -13.49 27.09 2.83
N ASN A 182 -12.50 26.29 3.23
CA ASN A 182 -11.17 26.31 2.61
C ASN A 182 -10.82 24.90 2.11
N VAL A 183 -10.53 24.75 0.81
CA VAL A 183 -10.23 23.44 0.19
C VAL A 183 -8.84 23.46 -0.43
N VAL A 184 -8.02 22.47 -0.06
CA VAL A 184 -6.62 22.37 -0.49
C VAL A 184 -6.38 21.01 -1.14
N GLY A 185 -5.93 21.01 -2.39
CA GLY A 185 -5.39 19.83 -3.05
C GLY A 185 -3.98 19.52 -2.54
N ILE A 186 -3.73 18.27 -2.15
CA ILE A 186 -2.41 17.80 -1.71
C ILE A 186 -1.99 16.65 -2.61
N GLU A 187 -0.80 16.75 -3.21
CA GLU A 187 -0.23 15.73 -4.09
C GLU A 187 0.17 14.48 -3.29
N TYR A 188 -0.79 13.64 -2.93
CA TYR A 188 -0.58 12.40 -2.18
C TYR A 188 -1.05 11.21 -3.01
N SER A 189 -0.09 10.43 -3.52
CA SER A 189 -0.35 9.24 -4.32
C SER A 189 -0.04 7.95 -3.56
N GLU A 190 -0.87 6.93 -3.76
CA GLU A 190 -0.65 5.53 -3.36
C GLU A 190 -0.29 4.64 -4.56
N HIS A 191 -0.15 5.26 -5.74
CA HIS A 191 0.37 4.61 -6.95
C HIS A 191 1.70 5.25 -7.39
N SER A 192 2.44 4.48 -8.18
CA SER A 192 3.75 4.86 -8.71
C SER A 192 3.69 5.99 -9.73
N SER A 193 4.58 6.97 -9.60
CA SER A 193 4.93 7.92 -10.66
C SER A 193 5.70 7.24 -11.80
N HIS A 194 5.81 7.93 -12.94
CA HIS A 194 6.58 7.44 -14.09
C HIS A 194 8.03 7.09 -13.74
N ALA A 195 8.73 7.91 -12.95
CA ALA A 195 10.11 7.64 -12.56
C ALA A 195 10.23 6.48 -11.56
N GLU A 196 9.27 6.34 -10.63
CA GLU A 196 9.21 5.20 -9.70
C GLU A 196 8.99 3.89 -10.48
N LEU A 197 8.10 3.88 -11.48
CA LEU A 197 7.88 2.74 -12.39
C LEU A 197 9.13 2.42 -13.23
N GLU A 198 9.74 3.42 -13.87
CA GLU A 198 10.97 3.23 -14.66
C GLU A 198 12.06 2.58 -13.80
N ARG A 199 12.29 3.12 -12.59
CA ARG A 199 13.28 2.59 -11.66
C ARG A 199 12.99 1.12 -11.31
N PHE A 200 11.77 0.82 -10.89
CA PHE A 200 11.38 -0.51 -10.43
C PHE A 200 11.50 -1.57 -11.53
N VAL A 201 11.01 -1.28 -12.74
CA VAL A 201 11.13 -2.17 -13.90
C VAL A 201 12.60 -2.33 -14.31
N THR A 202 13.38 -1.26 -14.26
CA THR A 202 14.82 -1.29 -14.59
C THR A 202 15.63 -2.10 -13.59
N TYR A 203 15.23 -2.09 -12.31
CA TYR A 203 15.85 -2.89 -11.25
C TYR A 203 15.59 -4.38 -11.44
N LEU A 204 14.32 -4.76 -11.67
CA LEU A 204 13.91 -6.17 -11.78
C LEU A 204 14.35 -6.84 -13.09
N LYS A 205 14.56 -6.06 -14.15
CA LYS A 205 15.02 -6.54 -15.46
C LYS A 205 14.21 -7.70 -16.07
N PRO A 206 12.87 -7.61 -16.10
CA PRO A 206 12.06 -8.69 -16.65
C PRO A 206 12.23 -8.83 -18.17
N HIS A 207 11.96 -10.02 -18.68
CA HIS A 207 11.88 -10.27 -20.11
C HIS A 207 10.62 -9.67 -20.73
N GLU A 208 9.52 -9.64 -19.98
CA GLU A 208 8.21 -9.19 -20.41
C GLU A 208 7.55 -8.27 -19.38
N VAL A 209 6.89 -7.20 -19.85
CA VAL A 209 6.10 -6.30 -19.00
C VAL A 209 4.73 -6.10 -19.62
N ILE A 210 3.70 -6.43 -18.84
CA ILE A 210 2.29 -6.42 -19.22
C ILE A 210 1.62 -5.34 -18.36
N SER A 211 1.02 -4.35 -19.00
CA SER A 211 0.24 -3.32 -18.30
C SER A 211 -1.12 -3.88 -17.88
N THR A 212 -1.58 -3.56 -16.68
CA THR A 212 -2.89 -4.02 -16.16
C THR A 212 -3.95 -2.93 -16.09
N VAL A 213 -3.57 -1.66 -16.29
CA VAL A 213 -4.50 -0.51 -16.17
C VAL A 213 -4.89 -0.01 -17.55
N PRO A 214 -6.19 0.05 -17.88
CA PRO A 214 -6.65 0.54 -19.18
C PRO A 214 -6.29 2.01 -19.44
N VAL A 215 -6.24 2.38 -20.71
CA VAL A 215 -6.11 3.80 -21.09
C VAL A 215 -7.42 4.52 -20.75
N ILE A 216 -7.34 5.55 -19.90
CA ILE A 216 -8.48 6.30 -19.30
C ILE A 216 -9.49 6.83 -20.34
N GLN A 217 -9.09 7.02 -21.60
CA GLN A 217 -9.93 7.59 -22.68
C GLN A 217 -10.08 6.63 -23.88
N GLY A 218 -10.09 5.32 -23.65
CA GLY A 218 -10.16 4.32 -24.73
C GLY A 218 -10.98 3.08 -24.39
N ASN A 219 -10.84 2.04 -25.22
CA ASN A 219 -11.42 0.73 -24.98
C ASN A 219 -10.80 0.12 -23.70
N PRO A 220 -11.60 -0.36 -22.73
CA PRO A 220 -11.11 -0.93 -21.47
C PRO A 220 -10.21 -2.16 -21.66
N CYS A 221 -10.25 -2.79 -22.84
CA CYS A 221 -9.37 -3.90 -23.21
C CYS A 221 -8.00 -3.45 -23.76
N ILE A 222 -7.74 -2.13 -23.84
CA ILE A 222 -6.48 -1.58 -24.33
C ILE A 222 -5.69 -0.99 -23.16
N THR A 223 -4.52 -1.56 -22.94
CA THR A 223 -3.55 -1.11 -21.94
C THR A 223 -2.41 -0.35 -22.62
N PRO A 224 -1.81 0.66 -21.96
CA PRO A 224 -0.69 1.41 -22.51
C PRO A 224 0.53 0.51 -22.78
N LYS A 225 1.26 0.84 -23.85
CA LYS A 225 2.54 0.18 -24.14
C LYS A 225 3.61 0.67 -23.16
N ILE A 226 4.30 -0.28 -22.53
CA ILE A 226 5.45 0.00 -21.69
C ILE A 226 6.65 0.38 -22.57
N PRO A 227 7.38 1.46 -22.25
CA PRO A 227 8.59 1.82 -23.00
C PRO A 227 9.59 0.67 -23.03
N GLU A 228 9.92 0.17 -24.23
CA GLU A 228 10.84 -0.97 -24.38
C GLU A 228 12.22 -0.72 -23.75
N LYS A 229 12.64 0.55 -23.70
CA LYS A 229 13.86 0.99 -23.03
C LYS A 229 13.90 0.71 -21.51
N TRP A 230 12.79 0.29 -20.90
CA TRP A 230 12.76 -0.06 -19.47
C TRP A 230 13.13 -1.52 -19.22
N TYR A 231 12.98 -2.42 -20.20
CA TYR A 231 13.12 -3.87 -19.98
C TYR A 231 13.79 -4.65 -21.13
N LYS A 232 13.93 -4.08 -22.33
CA LYS A 232 14.65 -4.70 -23.46
C LYS A 232 16.11 -4.28 -23.49
N TYR A 233 16.92 -4.84 -22.58
CA TYR A 233 18.31 -4.47 -22.35
C TYR A 233 19.28 -4.70 -23.51
N ARG A 234 18.94 -5.55 -24.50
CA ARG A 234 19.76 -5.75 -25.71
C ARG A 234 19.99 -4.45 -26.50
N ASN A 235 19.13 -3.45 -26.33
CA ASN A 235 19.20 -2.15 -27.02
C ASN A 235 19.63 -0.98 -26.12
N LEU A 236 19.92 -1.23 -24.83
CA LEU A 236 20.27 -0.19 -23.87
C LEU A 236 21.79 -0.08 -23.77
N LYS A 237 22.35 1.06 -24.23
CA LYS A 237 23.73 1.45 -23.89
C LYS A 237 23.85 1.40 -22.37
N SER A 238 24.81 0.63 -21.85
CA SER A 238 25.04 0.45 -20.42
C SER A 238 24.95 1.79 -19.68
N ARG A 239 23.88 1.99 -18.92
CA ARG A 239 23.78 3.10 -17.97
C ARG A 239 24.41 2.61 -16.68
N HIS A 240 25.74 2.57 -16.63
CA HIS A 240 26.45 2.53 -15.35
C HIS A 240 26.08 3.81 -14.59
N ARG A 241 25.10 3.74 -13.70
CA ARG A 241 24.99 4.72 -12.63
C ARG A 241 26.06 4.34 -11.62
N ASN A 242 27.05 5.20 -11.44
CA ASN A 242 28.13 5.06 -10.46
C ASN A 242 27.62 5.22 -9.01
N PHE A 243 26.59 4.46 -8.63
CA PHE A 243 26.16 4.32 -7.24
C PHE A 243 26.37 2.87 -6.80
N GLN A 244 27.63 2.45 -6.84
CA GLN A 244 28.09 1.38 -5.98
C GLN A 244 28.76 2.08 -4.80
N PRO A 245 28.09 2.23 -3.63
CA PRO A 245 28.84 2.52 -2.42
C PRO A 245 29.78 1.32 -2.23
N SER A 246 31.06 1.53 -2.51
CA SER A 246 32.07 0.55 -2.17
C SER A 246 32.03 0.37 -0.66
N ILE A 247 31.84 -0.87 -0.19
CA ILE A 247 32.12 -1.23 1.20
C ILE A 247 33.62 -1.04 1.37
N THR A 248 34.04 0.14 1.83
CA THR A 248 35.43 0.46 2.18
C THR A 248 35.71 0.20 3.65
N SER A 249 34.68 -0.07 4.45
CA SER A 249 34.82 -0.46 5.86
C SER A 249 34.76 -1.97 5.99
N PHE A 250 35.89 -2.63 5.78
CA PHE A 250 36.09 -3.95 6.35
C PHE A 250 36.17 -3.80 7.88
N ILE A 251 35.43 -4.65 8.59
CA ILE A 251 35.65 -4.89 10.02
C ILE A 251 37.14 -5.19 10.19
N LYS A 252 37.89 -4.27 10.81
CA LYS A 252 39.25 -4.55 11.27
C LYS A 252 39.14 -5.67 12.29
N PHE A 253 39.38 -6.90 11.87
CA PHE A 253 39.75 -7.93 12.83
C PHE A 253 41.05 -7.47 13.48
N CYS A 254 40.98 -7.06 14.75
CA CYS A 254 42.17 -6.98 15.58
C CYS A 254 42.86 -8.35 15.49
N PRO A 255 44.14 -8.42 15.07
CA PRO A 255 44.88 -9.66 15.16
C PRO A 255 44.86 -10.07 16.63
N ARG A 256 44.36 -11.28 16.93
CA ARG A 256 44.56 -11.87 18.25
C ARG A 256 46.06 -11.92 18.49
N GLN A 257 46.54 -11.15 19.46
CA GLN A 257 47.89 -11.32 19.98
C GLN A 257 48.00 -12.78 20.46
N LEU A 258 48.86 -13.54 19.79
CA LEU A 258 49.32 -14.84 20.26
C LEU A 258 50.16 -14.59 21.51
N ASN A 259 49.52 -14.53 22.68
CA ASN A 259 50.21 -14.73 23.93
C ASN A 259 50.37 -16.24 24.14
N CYS A 260 51.57 -16.72 23.83
CA CYS A 260 52.09 -17.97 24.35
C CYS A 260 52.07 -17.90 25.88
N ASN A 261 51.16 -18.63 26.52
CA ASN A 261 51.42 -19.13 27.87
C ASN A 261 50.83 -20.54 28.01
N ARG A 262 51.72 -21.44 28.41
CA ARG A 262 51.46 -22.86 28.67
C ARG A 262 50.59 -23.03 29.91
N ASN A 263 49.84 -24.14 29.89
CA ASN A 263 49.17 -24.83 31.00
C ASN A 263 47.86 -24.25 31.50
N THR A 264 46.74 -24.85 31.08
CA THR A 264 45.85 -25.66 31.95
C THR A 264 44.68 -26.23 31.14
N LEU A 265 44.41 -27.52 31.31
CA LEU A 265 43.26 -28.23 30.73
C LEU A 265 41.96 -27.67 31.34
N SER A 266 41.01 -27.28 30.49
CA SER A 266 39.58 -27.57 30.74
C SER A 266 38.85 -27.72 29.40
N LYS A 267 38.12 -28.83 29.24
CA LYS A 267 37.20 -29.04 28.13
C LYS A 267 36.00 -28.12 28.35
N SER A 268 35.81 -27.13 27.49
CA SER A 268 34.56 -26.37 27.42
C SER A 268 33.94 -26.57 26.04
N THR A 269 32.84 -27.32 26.03
CA THR A 269 31.96 -27.52 24.87
C THR A 269 31.05 -26.29 24.77
N THR A 270 31.33 -25.38 23.85
CA THR A 270 30.42 -24.26 23.58
C THR A 270 29.30 -24.73 22.67
N MET A 271 28.15 -25.01 23.26
CA MET A 271 26.87 -25.23 22.58
C MET A 271 26.39 -23.90 21.97
N CYS A 272 26.21 -23.85 20.64
CA CYS A 272 25.40 -22.81 20.01
C CYS A 272 23.92 -23.14 20.26
N ILE A 273 23.31 -22.40 21.19
CA ILE A 273 21.87 -22.46 21.47
C ILE A 273 21.16 -21.60 20.42
N THR A 274 20.43 -22.26 19.53
CA THR A 274 19.36 -21.65 18.72
C THR A 274 18.10 -21.58 19.60
N PRO A 275 17.42 -20.43 19.73
CA PRO A 275 16.12 -20.40 20.39
C PRO A 275 15.04 -20.85 19.40
N THR A 276 14.74 -22.15 19.38
CA THR A 276 13.45 -22.67 18.91
C THR A 276 12.55 -22.90 20.12
N LYS A 277 11.75 -21.88 20.48
CA LYS A 277 10.54 -22.09 21.28
C LYS A 277 9.45 -21.12 20.84
N SER A 278 8.42 -21.70 20.22
CA SER A 278 7.06 -21.15 20.16
C SER A 278 6.49 -21.04 21.58
N PRO A 279 5.76 -19.97 21.93
CA PRO A 279 4.99 -19.92 23.17
C PRO A 279 3.77 -20.84 23.05
N GLU A 280 3.73 -21.88 23.89
CA GLU A 280 2.50 -22.60 24.22
C GLU A 280 1.65 -21.76 25.18
N GLY A 281 0.35 -21.63 24.86
CA GLY A 281 -0.70 -21.38 25.86
C GLY A 281 -1.30 -19.97 25.92
N MET A 282 -2.34 -19.72 25.12
CA MET A 282 -3.57 -19.10 25.63
C MET A 282 -4.80 -19.69 24.91
N ALA A 283 -5.73 -20.18 25.71
CA ALA A 283 -7.03 -20.70 25.30
C ALA A 283 -7.94 -19.53 24.90
N ASN A 284 -8.64 -19.66 23.77
CA ASN A 284 -9.97 -19.08 23.53
C ASN A 284 -10.61 -19.79 22.33
N ASN A 285 -11.82 -20.31 22.54
CA ASN A 285 -12.55 -21.27 21.69
C ASN A 285 -13.15 -20.68 20.40
N LEU A 286 -12.38 -19.93 19.60
CA LEU A 286 -12.81 -19.44 18.29
C LEU A 286 -11.93 -19.94 17.12
N SER A 287 -10.86 -20.68 17.39
CA SER A 287 -9.92 -21.17 16.37
C SER A 287 -10.26 -22.53 15.74
N GLN A 288 -11.29 -23.24 16.21
CA GLN A 288 -11.67 -24.55 15.63
C GLN A 288 -12.69 -24.47 14.47
N LEU A 289 -13.40 -23.35 14.31
CA LEU A 289 -14.31 -23.16 13.16
C LEU A 289 -13.57 -22.68 11.90
N SER A 290 -12.40 -22.06 12.02
CA SER A 290 -11.61 -21.58 10.87
C SER A 290 -10.74 -22.67 10.21
N VAL A 291 -10.54 -23.82 10.85
CA VAL A 291 -9.73 -24.93 10.29
C VAL A 291 -10.61 -26.06 9.75
N CYS A 292 -11.86 -26.20 10.21
CA CYS A 292 -12.82 -27.17 9.63
C CYS A 292 -13.52 -26.69 8.34
N ALA A 293 -13.45 -25.41 7.97
CA ALA A 293 -14.01 -24.92 6.70
C ALA A 293 -13.11 -25.17 5.48
N MET A 294 -11.90 -25.71 5.67
CA MET A 294 -10.93 -26.01 4.60
C MET A 294 -10.63 -27.51 4.44
N ALA A 295 -11.51 -28.40 4.92
CA ALA A 295 -11.31 -29.84 4.78
C ALA A 295 -12.62 -30.65 4.79
N THR A 296 -13.52 -30.42 3.84
CA THR A 296 -14.46 -31.47 3.38
C THR A 296 -14.83 -31.27 1.92
N CYS A 297 -13.95 -31.68 1.01
CA CYS A 297 -14.38 -32.09 -0.34
C CYS A 297 -14.77 -33.56 -0.26
N ARG A 298 -16.06 -33.84 -0.33
CA ARG A 298 -16.58 -35.21 -0.46
C ARG A 298 -16.47 -35.59 -1.94
N GLU A 299 -15.68 -36.61 -2.26
CA GLU A 299 -15.68 -37.22 -3.60
C GLU A 299 -17.10 -37.71 -3.92
N VAL A 300 -17.73 -37.13 -4.93
CA VAL A 300 -18.90 -37.74 -5.57
C VAL A 300 -18.37 -38.62 -6.69
N ARG A 301 -18.25 -39.93 -6.42
CA ARG A 301 -18.04 -40.93 -7.46
C ARG A 301 -19.36 -41.16 -8.18
N ASN A 302 -19.50 -40.63 -9.39
CA ASN A 302 -20.50 -41.15 -10.31
C ASN A 302 -19.97 -42.44 -10.92
N GLN A 303 -20.62 -43.54 -10.57
CA GLN A 303 -20.53 -44.81 -11.29
C GLN A 303 -21.16 -44.66 -12.68
N ASP A 304 -20.55 -45.36 -13.63
CA ASP A 304 -21.03 -45.73 -14.97
C ASP A 304 -21.42 -44.60 -15.93
N VAL A 305 -20.63 -44.40 -17.00
CA VAL A 305 -20.98 -44.83 -18.38
C VAL A 305 -19.69 -44.89 -19.22
N SER A 306 -19.56 -46.01 -19.91
CA SER A 306 -18.57 -46.35 -20.93
C SER A 306 -18.44 -45.36 -22.10
N ALA A 307 -17.21 -45.27 -22.64
CA ALA A 307 -16.84 -45.12 -24.06
C ALA A 307 -16.19 -43.79 -24.51
N ALA A 308 -14.95 -43.96 -25.01
CA ALA A 308 -14.24 -43.19 -26.04
C ALA A 308 -13.80 -41.74 -25.72
N LYS A 309 -12.69 -41.20 -26.22
CA LYS A 309 -11.39 -41.66 -26.76
C LYS A 309 -10.62 -40.34 -26.97
N ALA A 310 -9.41 -40.24 -26.42
CA ALA A 310 -8.31 -39.31 -26.73
C ALA A 310 -8.63 -37.89 -27.25
N MET A 311 -8.40 -36.86 -26.44
CA MET A 311 -7.93 -35.54 -26.90
C MET A 311 -7.34 -34.72 -25.72
N ASN A 312 -6.05 -34.42 -25.82
CA ASN A 312 -5.23 -33.36 -25.19
C ASN A 312 -5.58 -32.86 -23.78
N ASP A 313 -4.66 -33.14 -22.85
CA ASP A 313 -4.56 -32.54 -21.51
C ASP A 313 -4.40 -31.01 -21.58
N LEU A 314 -5.48 -30.29 -21.32
CA LEU A 314 -5.46 -28.91 -20.82
C LEU A 314 -5.84 -28.96 -19.33
N PRO A 315 -5.14 -28.26 -18.43
CA PRO A 315 -5.60 -28.15 -17.05
C PRO A 315 -6.94 -27.40 -17.01
N ALA A 316 -7.93 -27.96 -16.33
CA ALA A 316 -9.23 -27.33 -16.14
C ALA A 316 -9.06 -25.97 -15.44
N ILE A 317 -9.45 -24.90 -16.12
CA ILE A 317 -9.58 -23.57 -15.51
C ILE A 317 -10.86 -23.59 -14.67
N PHE A 318 -10.70 -23.56 -13.35
CA PHE A 318 -11.81 -23.34 -12.43
C PHE A 318 -11.98 -21.84 -12.21
N THR A 319 -13.04 -21.27 -12.76
CA THR A 319 -13.48 -19.91 -12.44
C THR A 319 -14.37 -19.99 -11.20
N LEU A 320 -13.85 -19.52 -10.07
CA LEU A 320 -14.66 -19.34 -8.86
C LEU A 320 -15.43 -18.02 -9.00
N TYR A 321 -16.74 -18.11 -9.22
CA TYR A 321 -17.63 -16.98 -9.02
C TYR A 321 -18.11 -17.00 -7.57
N PRO A 322 -18.13 -15.85 -6.86
CA PRO A 322 -18.86 -15.77 -5.60
C PRO A 322 -20.35 -16.00 -5.88
N ASP A 323 -21.02 -16.68 -4.94
CA ASP A 323 -22.49 -16.82 -4.97
C ASP A 323 -23.13 -15.43 -5.03
N LYS A 324 -24.22 -15.32 -5.81
CA LYS A 324 -24.90 -14.05 -6.13
C LYS A 324 -25.22 -13.19 -4.91
N ASP A 325 -25.45 -13.82 -3.77
CA ASP A 325 -25.84 -13.13 -2.54
C ASP A 325 -24.68 -12.36 -1.87
N ALA A 326 -23.43 -12.67 -2.19
CA ALA A 326 -22.26 -11.97 -1.66
C ALA A 326 -21.97 -10.62 -2.35
N PHE A 327 -22.58 -10.37 -3.51
CA PHE A 327 -22.38 -9.14 -4.27
C PHE A 327 -23.27 -7.99 -3.79
N ASP A 328 -24.48 -8.33 -3.31
CA ASP A 328 -25.43 -7.34 -2.78
C ASP A 328 -25.05 -6.84 -1.39
N ASP A 329 -24.45 -7.70 -0.54
CA ASP A 329 -23.94 -7.31 0.80
C ASP A 329 -22.74 -6.35 0.74
N TRP A 330 -22.03 -6.28 -0.39
CA TRP A 330 -20.87 -5.39 -0.55
C TRP A 330 -21.27 -3.97 -0.98
N LEU A 331 -22.47 -3.78 -1.51
CA LEU A 331 -22.97 -2.50 -2.03
C LEU A 331 -23.87 -1.73 -1.04
N SER A 332 -24.19 -2.31 0.12
CA SER A 332 -25.04 -1.71 1.17
C SER A 332 -24.27 -1.20 2.40
#